data_AF-A0A8J4TX38-F1
#
_entry.id   AF-A0A8J4TX38-F1
#
_cell.length_a   1.000
_cell.length_b   1.000
_cell.length_c   1.000
_cell.angle_alpha   90.00
_cell.angle_beta   90.00
_cell.angle_gamma   90.00
#
_symmetry.space_group_name_H-M   'P 1'
#
loop_
_entity.id
_entity.type
_entity.pdbx_description
1 polymer ?
#
loop_
_entity_poly.entity_id
_entity_poly.type
_entity_poly.pdbx_seq_one_letter_code
_entity_poly.pdbx_strand_id
1 'polypeptide(L)' 'MNVSCSADRDNLRFNWTSDLNTLSHLENRTSTLILYKDHHGKVTCSVENHVSRDHITTELQPCP' A
#
# COMPACT_ATOMS: atom_id res chain seq x y z
N MET A 1 6.87 4.03 10.66
CA MET A 1 5.97 2.86 10.63
C MET A 1 5.98 2.33 9.20
N ASN A 2 5.80 1.05 8.95
CA ASN A 2 5.64 0.54 7.59
C ASN A 2 4.41 -0.35 7.51
N VAL A 3 3.87 -0.45 6.30
CA VAL A 3 2.84 -1.41 5.92
C VAL A 3 3.37 -2.19 4.75
N SER A 4 3.14 -3.49 4.75
CA SER A 4 3.57 -4.38 3.69
C SER A 4 2.39 -5.14 3.12
N CYS A 5 2.46 -5.42 1.84
CA CYS A 5 1.46 -6.12 1.07
C CYS A 5 2.16 -7.27 0.35
N SER A 6 1.75 -8.49 0.64
CA SER A 6 2.29 -9.70 0.02
C SER A 6 1.20 -10.40 -0.76
N ALA A 7 1.58 -11.02 -1.88
CA ALA A 7 0.70 -11.88 -2.64
C ALA A 7 1.51 -13.04 -3.20
N ASP A 8 0.87 -14.21 -3.32
CA ASP A 8 1.47 -15.41 -3.87
C ASP A 8 1.38 -15.38 -5.41
N ARG A 9 2.54 -15.27 -6.10
CA ARG A 9 2.83 -15.54 -7.55
C ARG A 9 4.00 -14.68 -8.07
N ASP A 10 4.48 -15.00 -9.27
CA ASP A 10 5.51 -14.23 -9.99
C ASP A 10 4.95 -13.06 -10.83
N ASN A 11 5.79 -12.06 -11.10
CA ASN A 11 5.50 -10.87 -11.93
C ASN A 11 4.36 -9.98 -11.43
N LEU A 12 4.29 -9.78 -10.12
CA LEU A 12 3.32 -8.91 -9.48
C LEU A 12 3.69 -7.43 -9.63
N ARG A 13 2.70 -6.59 -9.91
CA ARG A 13 2.83 -5.13 -9.86
C ARG A 13 2.01 -4.62 -8.69
N PHE A 14 2.70 -3.99 -7.75
CA PHE A 14 2.08 -3.32 -6.61
C PHE A 14 1.84 -1.85 -6.91
N ASN A 15 0.64 -1.38 -6.59
CA ASN A 15 0.23 0.00 -6.66
C ASN A 15 -0.41 0.41 -5.34
N TRP A 16 -0.09 1.60 -4.86
CA TRP A 16 -0.54 2.08 -3.56
C TRP A 16 -1.36 3.34 -3.73
N THR A 17 -2.51 3.38 -3.07
CA THR A 17 -3.32 4.58 -2.93
C THR A 17 -3.67 4.79 -1.47
N SER A 18 -3.86 6.04 -1.07
CA SER A 18 -4.32 6.37 0.27
C SER A 18 -4.85 7.79 0.27
N ASP A 19 -5.69 8.05 1.25
CA ASP A 19 -6.28 9.38 1.47
C ASP A 19 -5.31 10.31 2.24
N LEU A 20 -4.07 9.86 2.47
CA LEU A 20 -3.01 10.64 3.08
C LEU A 20 -2.41 11.57 2.02
N ASN A 21 -2.44 12.87 2.28
CA ASN A 21 -1.82 13.91 1.43
C ASN A 21 -0.31 13.73 1.19
N THR A 22 0.34 12.75 1.82
CA THR A 22 1.79 12.51 1.84
C THR A 22 2.27 11.36 0.95
N LEU A 23 1.40 10.71 0.18
CA LEU A 23 1.80 9.61 -0.72
C LEU A 23 2.62 10.02 -1.95
N SER A 24 3.02 11.29 -2.06
CA SER A 24 3.68 11.88 -3.24
C SER A 24 4.99 11.19 -3.66
N HIS A 25 5.52 10.25 -2.86
CA HIS A 25 6.84 9.64 -3.02
C HIS A 25 6.81 8.10 -3.13
N LEU A 26 5.70 7.46 -3.51
CA LEU A 26 5.71 6.01 -3.61
C LEU A 26 6.27 5.50 -4.93
N GLU A 27 7.36 4.74 -4.80
CA GLU A 27 7.89 3.90 -5.86
C GLU A 27 6.89 2.79 -6.18
N ASN A 28 6.12 3.01 -7.24
CA ASN A 28 5.32 1.99 -7.90
C ASN A 28 6.16 0.73 -8.13
N ARG A 29 5.61 -0.46 -7.80
CA ARG A 29 6.21 -1.82 -7.81
C ARG A 29 6.76 -2.36 -6.50
N THR A 30 6.81 -1.60 -5.41
CA THR A 30 7.28 -2.16 -4.12
C THR A 30 6.13 -2.71 -3.27
N SER A 31 6.38 -3.82 -2.59
CA SER A 31 5.45 -4.47 -1.64
C SER A 31 5.37 -3.75 -0.30
N THR A 32 6.18 -2.70 -0.07
CA THR A 32 6.31 -2.04 1.23
C THR A 32 6.14 -0.54 1.09
N LEU A 33 5.25 0.02 1.90
CA LEU A 33 5.00 1.45 2.02
C LEU A 33 5.58 1.96 3.35
N ILE A 34 6.46 2.95 3.28
CA ILE A 34 7.01 3.65 4.46
C ILE A 34 6.09 4.82 4.81
N LEU A 35 5.67 4.88 6.07
CA LEU A 35 4.83 5.94 6.63
C LEU A 35 5.63 6.79 7.61
N TYR A 36 5.54 8.11 7.46
CA TYR A 36 5.99 9.07 8.47
C TYR A 36 5.07 9.02 9.71
N LYS A 37 5.47 9.61 10.84
CA LYS A 37 4.66 9.58 12.07
C LYS A 37 3.32 10.33 11.89
N ASP A 38 2.32 9.98 12.69
CA ASP A 38 1.02 10.68 12.80
C ASP A 38 0.14 10.68 11.55
N HIS A 39 0.12 9.56 10.80
CA HIS A 39 -0.75 9.41 9.64
C HIS A 39 -2.05 8.72 10.02
N HIS A 40 -3.18 9.33 9.67
CA HIS A 40 -4.52 8.80 9.87
C HIS A 40 -5.24 8.74 8.54
N GLY A 41 -5.81 7.58 8.21
CA GLY A 41 -6.54 7.40 6.96
C GLY A 41 -6.46 5.98 6.45
N LYS A 42 -6.99 5.78 5.25
CA LYS A 42 -7.06 4.46 4.62
C LYS A 42 -5.96 4.31 3.60
N VAL A 43 -5.21 3.24 3.71
CA VAL A 43 -4.22 2.80 2.72
C VAL A 43 -4.78 1.61 1.98
N THR A 44 -4.72 1.66 0.66
CA THR A 44 -5.08 0.55 -0.22
C THR A 44 -3.86 0.08 -0.98
N CYS A 45 -3.55 -1.21 -0.84
CA CYS A 45 -2.64 -1.91 -1.73
C CYS A 45 -3.46 -2.53 -2.85
N SER A 46 -3.08 -2.28 -4.10
CA SER A 46 -3.56 -3.02 -5.27
C SER A 46 -2.42 -3.86 -5.82
N VAL A 47 -2.71 -5.12 -6.13
CA VAL A 47 -1.78 -6.04 -6.78
C VAL A 47 -2.38 -6.54 -8.08
N GLU A 48 -1.61 -6.53 -9.16
CA GLU A 48 -2.04 -7.05 -10.45
C GLU A 48 -0.95 -7.92 -11.10
N ASN A 49 -1.39 -8.87 -11.91
CA ASN A 49 -0.57 -9.57 -12.88
C ASN A 49 -1.32 -9.65 -14.22
N HIS A 50 -0.78 -10.41 -15.19
CA HIS A 50 -1.40 -10.55 -16.51
C HIS A 50 -2.73 -11.35 -16.52
N VAL A 51 -3.14 -11.94 -15.40
CA VAL A 51 -4.33 -12.81 -15.27
C VAL A 51 -5.40 -12.17 -14.40
N SER A 52 -5.01 -11.55 -13.29
CA SER A 52 -5.90 -11.14 -12.20
C SER A 52 -5.42 -9.87 -11.53
N ARG A 53 -6.36 -9.16 -10.91
CA ARG A 53 -6.11 -8.00 -10.06
C ARG A 53 -6.88 -8.15 -8.76
N ASP A 54 -6.25 -7.77 -7.65
CA ASP A 54 -6.85 -7.74 -6.33
C ASP A 54 -6.40 -6.50 -5.55
N HIS A 55 -7.10 -6.18 -4.47
CA HIS A 55 -6.75 -5.07 -3.59
C HIS A 55 -7.20 -5.30 -2.15
N ILE A 56 -6.47 -4.70 -1.23
CA ILE A 56 -6.81 -4.69 0.20
C ILE A 56 -6.65 -3.29 0.78
N THR A 57 -7.62 -2.89 1.58
CA THR A 57 -7.62 -1.60 2.28
C THR A 57 -7.45 -1.83 3.78
N THR A 58 -6.54 -1.07 4.39
CA THR A 58 -6.32 -1.05 5.85
C THR A 58 -6.39 0.39 6.34
N GLU A 59 -7.03 0.58 7.49
CA GLU A 59 -7.13 1.86 8.16
C GLU A 59 -5.97 2.03 9.14
N LEU A 60 -5.27 3.16 9.03
CA LEU A 60 -4.19 3.54 9.93
C LEU A 60 -4.76 4.39 11.05
N GLN A 61 -4.65 3.90 12.27
CA GLN A 61 -5.05 4.61 13.48
C GLN A 61 -3.84 5.24 14.18
N PRO A 62 -4.02 6.36 14.89
CA PRO A 62 -2.99 6.90 15.77
C PRO A 62 -2.54 5.86 16.80
N CYS A 63 -1.26 5.90 17.15
CA CYS A 63 -0.84 5.25 18.40
C CYS A 63 -1.55 5.95 19.57
N PRO A 64 -2.10 5.19 20.55
CA PRO A 64 -2.69 5.75 21.76
C PRO A 64 -1.72 6.60 22.58
#